data_AF-A0A965ST89-F1
#
_entry.id   AF-A0A965ST89-F1
#
_cell.length_a   1.000
_cell.length_b   1.000
_cell.length_c   1.000
_cell.angle_alpha   90.00
_cell.angle_beta   90.00
_cell.angle_gamma   90.00
#
_symmetry.space_group_name_H-M   'P 1'
#
loop_
_entity.id
_entity.type
_entity.pdbx_description
1 polymer ?
#
loop_
_entity_poly.entity_id
_entity_poly.type
_entity_poly.pdbx_seq_one_letter_code
_entity_poly.pdbx_strand_id
1 'polypeptide(L)'
;MAIHTDNLDTDDDSDRIVNPGAGQAEAVFERALRPKQLDEYVGQSKARSQLEIFINATRKRKEALDHVLLFGPPGLGKTTLAHIIARELGVNLRQTSGPVLDRPGDLAALLTNLEENDVLFIDEIHRLSPVVEEILYPALEDYSLDIMIGEGPAARSVKLDLKPFTLIGATTRAGMLTNPLRDRFGIVARLEFYSSAELTKIIERSATLLNAQIDPQGASEIARRARGTPRIANRLLRRVRDYAEVKGSGVITKSMADAALAMLDVDPMGFDVMDRKLLEAILHKFNGGPVGIDNLAAAIGEERDTIEDVLEPFLIQQGYLQRTSRGRIATRQCYEHFGLKAPSNSTNLDLLD
;
A
#
# COMPACT_ATOMS: atom_id res chain seq x y z
N MET A 1 -28.13 11.76 39.76
CA MET A 1 -28.56 11.05 38.53
C MET A 1 -27.50 11.34 37.48
N ALA A 2 -26.63 10.37 37.22
CA ALA A 2 -25.48 10.53 36.35
C ALA A 2 -25.93 10.47 34.88
N ILE A 3 -25.44 11.41 34.09
CA ILE A 3 -25.54 11.40 32.64
C ILE A 3 -24.37 10.57 32.14
N HIS A 4 -24.67 9.38 31.63
CA HIS A 4 -23.72 8.57 30.87
C HIS A 4 -23.68 9.12 29.44
N THR A 5 -22.52 9.61 29.02
CA THR A 5 -22.19 9.85 27.61
C THR A 5 -21.50 8.59 27.09
N ASP A 6 -22.19 7.85 26.23
CA ASP A 6 -21.61 6.75 25.48
C ASP A 6 -20.55 7.29 24.51
N ASN A 7 -19.40 6.62 24.51
CA ASN A 7 -18.29 6.85 23.60
C ASN A 7 -18.74 6.57 22.16
N LEU A 8 -18.49 7.53 21.28
CA LEU A 8 -18.53 7.34 19.84
C LEU A 8 -17.22 6.65 19.44
N ASP A 9 -17.30 5.36 19.13
CA ASP A 9 -16.27 4.66 18.37
C ASP A 9 -16.14 5.33 17.00
N THR A 10 -14.95 5.87 16.72
CA THR A 10 -14.58 6.41 15.41
C THR A 10 -14.14 5.26 14.52
N ASP A 11 -15.07 4.73 13.73
CA ASP A 11 -14.78 3.92 12.56
C ASP A 11 -14.05 4.79 11.52
N ASP A 12 -12.72 4.71 11.48
CA ASP A 12 -11.89 5.31 10.43
C ASP A 12 -11.88 4.37 9.22
N ASP A 13 -13.04 4.31 8.54
CA ASP A 13 -13.30 3.48 7.37
C ASP A 13 -13.03 4.31 6.10
N SER A 14 -11.76 4.45 5.73
CA SER A 14 -11.37 4.94 4.39
C SER A 14 -11.52 3.86 3.29
N ASP A 15 -12.25 2.78 3.58
CA ASP A 15 -12.67 1.78 2.61
C ASP A 15 -14.14 1.99 2.25
N ARG A 16 -14.37 2.74 1.17
CA ARG A 16 -15.54 2.69 0.27
C ARG A 16 -16.94 2.60 0.91
N ILE A 17 -17.83 3.46 0.42
CA ILE A 17 -19.29 3.24 0.45
C ILE A 17 -19.66 1.96 -0.33
N VAL A 18 -19.57 0.78 0.30
CA VAL A 18 -20.17 -0.48 -0.15
C VAL A 18 -20.47 -1.36 1.08
N ASN A 19 -21.76 -1.53 1.36
CA ASN A 19 -22.40 -2.58 2.17
C ASN A 19 -21.50 -3.37 3.17
N PRO A 20 -21.63 -3.17 4.50
CA PRO A 20 -20.69 -3.69 5.52
C PRO A 20 -20.54 -5.23 5.58
N GLY A 21 -21.45 -6.00 4.98
CA GLY A 21 -21.32 -7.47 4.85
C GLY A 21 -20.38 -7.95 3.72
N ALA A 22 -20.10 -7.11 2.72
CA ALA A 22 -19.29 -7.49 1.55
C ALA A 22 -17.78 -7.32 1.78
N GLY A 23 -17.37 -6.32 2.58
CA GLY A 23 -15.96 -5.99 2.84
C GLY A 23 -15.19 -7.09 3.60
N GLN A 24 -15.79 -7.72 4.61
CA GLN A 24 -15.13 -8.77 5.38
C GLN A 24 -14.87 -10.04 4.56
N ALA A 25 -15.84 -10.48 3.76
CA ALA A 25 -15.67 -11.63 2.86
C ALA A 25 -14.60 -11.36 1.79
N GLU A 26 -14.57 -10.14 1.27
CA GLU A 26 -13.57 -9.69 0.29
C GLU A 26 -12.15 -9.70 0.88
N ALA A 27 -11.97 -9.23 2.11
CA ALA A 27 -10.68 -9.22 2.81
C ALA A 27 -10.16 -10.62 3.15
N VAL A 28 -11.03 -11.52 3.62
CA VAL A 28 -10.67 -12.93 3.90
C VAL A 28 -10.19 -13.62 2.63
N PHE A 29 -10.89 -13.39 1.52
CA PHE A 29 -10.52 -13.96 0.24
C PHE A 29 -9.21 -13.38 -0.30
N GLU A 30 -9.00 -12.06 -0.19
CA GLU A 30 -7.72 -11.45 -0.59
C GLU A 30 -6.56 -12.08 0.18
N ARG A 31 -6.72 -12.34 1.49
CA ARG A 31 -5.70 -13.03 2.30
C ARG A 31 -5.40 -14.44 1.79
N ALA A 32 -6.39 -15.18 1.31
CA ALA A 32 -6.19 -16.53 0.78
C ALA A 32 -5.33 -16.57 -0.50
N LEU A 33 -5.33 -15.48 -1.28
CA LEU A 33 -4.53 -15.35 -2.51
C LEU A 33 -3.09 -14.91 -2.26
N ARG A 34 -2.77 -14.41 -1.07
CA ARG A 34 -1.43 -13.89 -0.77
C ARG A 34 -0.38 -15.01 -0.86
N PRO A 35 0.77 -14.78 -1.50
CA PRO A 35 1.91 -15.68 -1.41
C PRO A 35 2.32 -15.90 0.04
N LYS A 36 2.69 -17.14 0.32
CA LYS A 36 3.01 -17.60 1.68
C LYS A 36 4.50 -17.64 1.95
N GLN A 37 5.32 -17.80 0.91
CA GLN A 37 6.77 -17.96 0.98
C GLN A 37 7.43 -17.02 -0.02
N LEU A 38 8.74 -16.81 0.12
CA LEU A 38 9.47 -15.86 -0.70
C LEU A 38 9.58 -16.31 -2.17
N ASP A 39 9.64 -17.61 -2.42
CA ASP A 39 9.65 -18.23 -3.75
C ASP A 39 8.33 -18.04 -4.52
N GLU A 40 7.19 -18.05 -3.81
CA GLU A 40 5.86 -17.74 -4.33
C GLU A 40 5.67 -16.23 -4.60
N TYR A 41 6.52 -15.37 -4.04
CA TYR A 41 6.47 -13.92 -4.24
C TYR A 41 7.03 -13.57 -5.62
N VAL A 42 6.12 -13.53 -6.61
CA VAL A 42 6.42 -13.18 -7.99
C VAL A 42 6.89 -11.72 -8.06
N GLY A 43 7.89 -11.43 -8.90
CA GLY A 43 8.39 -10.07 -9.13
C GLY A 43 9.24 -9.52 -7.99
N GLN A 44 9.38 -8.19 -7.96
CA GLN A 44 10.16 -7.47 -6.92
C GLN A 44 11.58 -8.04 -6.73
N SER A 45 12.23 -8.46 -7.82
CA SER A 45 13.44 -9.30 -7.81
C SER A 45 14.54 -8.71 -6.93
N LYS A 46 14.78 -7.40 -7.00
CA LYS A 46 15.78 -6.68 -6.20
C LYS A 46 15.51 -6.77 -4.70
N ALA A 47 14.28 -6.43 -4.27
CA ALA A 47 13.90 -6.49 -2.86
C ALA A 47 13.92 -7.95 -2.35
N ARG A 48 13.44 -8.88 -3.18
CA ARG A 48 13.42 -10.31 -2.86
C ARG A 48 14.82 -10.88 -2.66
N SER A 49 15.74 -10.64 -3.60
CA SER A 49 17.11 -11.16 -3.51
C SER A 49 17.85 -10.59 -2.30
N GLN A 50 17.61 -9.32 -1.95
CA GLN A 50 18.22 -8.69 -0.80
C GLN A 50 17.71 -9.31 0.51
N LEU A 51 16.39 -9.44 0.66
CA LEU A 51 15.77 -10.05 1.84
C LEU A 51 16.17 -11.52 1.99
N GLU A 52 16.25 -12.27 0.88
CA GLU A 52 16.68 -13.67 0.89
C GLU A 52 18.07 -13.85 1.51
N ILE A 53 19.03 -12.98 1.17
CA ILE A 53 20.38 -13.02 1.75
C ILE A 53 20.34 -12.77 3.25
N PHE A 54 19.63 -11.72 3.69
CA PHE A 54 19.60 -11.33 5.10
C PHE A 54 18.85 -12.34 5.97
N ILE A 55 17.65 -12.78 5.54
CA ILE A 55 16.87 -13.81 6.23
C ILE A 55 17.71 -15.09 6.40
N ASN A 56 18.37 -15.56 5.34
CA ASN A 56 19.19 -16.77 5.42
C ASN A 56 20.40 -16.62 6.34
N ALA A 57 21.04 -15.45 6.35
CA ALA A 57 22.18 -15.18 7.21
C ALA A 57 21.78 -15.08 8.69
N THR A 58 20.66 -14.43 8.99
CA THR A 58 20.10 -14.27 10.34
C THR A 58 19.62 -15.61 10.91
N ARG A 59 18.89 -16.42 10.11
CA ARG A 59 18.44 -17.76 10.53
C ARG A 59 19.60 -18.68 10.96
N LYS A 60 20.73 -18.61 10.25
CA LYS A 60 21.93 -19.40 10.60
C LYS A 60 22.54 -18.97 11.94
N ARG A 61 22.45 -17.69 12.27
CA ARG A 61 22.97 -17.11 13.51
C ARG A 61 21.99 -17.20 14.68
N LYS A 62 20.70 -17.44 14.41
CA LYS A 62 19.60 -17.43 15.40
C LYS A 62 19.48 -16.09 16.13
N GLU A 63 19.67 -15.01 15.39
CA GLU A 63 19.53 -13.63 15.85
C GLU A 63 18.23 -13.03 15.32
N ALA A 64 17.85 -11.85 15.82
CA ALA A 64 16.80 -11.04 15.20
C ALA A 64 17.29 -10.52 13.84
N LEU A 65 16.36 -10.32 12.90
CA LEU A 65 16.67 -9.64 11.65
C LEU A 65 16.80 -8.13 11.93
N ASP A 66 17.73 -7.47 11.26
CA ASP A 66 17.79 -5.99 11.26
C ASP A 66 16.42 -5.41 10.89
N HIS A 67 16.09 -4.26 11.48
CA HIS A 67 14.81 -3.61 11.21
C HIS A 67 14.64 -3.29 9.72
N VAL A 68 13.44 -3.55 9.19
CA VAL A 68 13.13 -3.46 7.76
C VAL A 68 12.16 -2.32 7.47
N LEU A 69 12.52 -1.42 6.56
CA LEU A 69 11.60 -0.44 5.99
C LEU A 69 11.12 -0.91 4.62
N LEU A 70 9.81 -1.15 4.50
CA LEU A 70 9.13 -1.44 3.24
C LEU A 70 8.42 -0.18 2.75
N PHE A 71 8.74 0.31 1.56
CA PHE A 71 8.04 1.47 1.03
C PHE A 71 7.67 1.34 -0.44
N GLY A 72 6.59 2.02 -0.81
CA GLY A 72 6.08 2.06 -2.18
C GLY A 72 4.56 2.22 -2.20
N PRO A 73 3.97 2.44 -3.38
CA PRO A 73 2.53 2.60 -3.56
C PRO A 73 1.66 1.54 -2.86
N PRO A 74 0.39 1.86 -2.54
CA PRO A 74 -0.54 0.91 -1.93
C PRO A 74 -0.77 -0.30 -2.85
N GLY A 75 -1.03 -1.45 -2.25
CA GLY A 75 -1.38 -2.68 -2.98
C GLY A 75 -0.22 -3.45 -3.62
N LEU A 76 1.03 -2.99 -3.48
CA LEU A 76 2.22 -3.67 -4.03
C LEU A 76 2.72 -4.88 -3.23
N GLY A 77 2.14 -5.15 -2.05
CA GLY A 77 2.43 -6.33 -1.25
C GLY A 77 3.29 -6.12 0.01
N LYS A 78 3.44 -4.88 0.51
CA LYS A 78 4.18 -4.57 1.75
C LYS A 78 3.79 -5.48 2.94
N THR A 79 2.49 -5.50 3.29
CA THR A 79 1.96 -6.36 4.36
C THR A 79 2.22 -7.84 4.09
N THR A 80 2.08 -8.28 2.84
CA THR A 80 2.33 -9.67 2.43
C THR A 80 3.79 -10.04 2.63
N LEU A 81 4.71 -9.15 2.28
CA LEU A 81 6.14 -9.37 2.45
C LEU A 81 6.54 -9.42 3.93
N ALA A 82 5.92 -8.61 4.80
CA ALA A 82 6.11 -8.71 6.25
C ALA A 82 5.70 -10.09 6.81
N HIS A 83 4.55 -10.62 6.36
CA HIS A 83 4.14 -11.99 6.70
C HIS A 83 5.11 -13.06 6.20
N ILE A 84 5.63 -12.91 4.98
CA ILE A 84 6.63 -13.82 4.41
C ILE A 84 7.91 -13.77 5.24
N ILE A 85 8.42 -12.58 5.58
CA ILE A 85 9.64 -12.42 6.39
C ILE A 85 9.49 -13.16 7.73
N ALA A 86 8.41 -12.92 8.47
CA ALA A 86 8.17 -13.60 9.75
C ALA A 86 8.08 -15.12 9.60
N ARG A 87 7.39 -15.60 8.56
CA ARG A 87 7.27 -17.03 8.27
C ARG A 87 8.61 -17.67 7.91
N GLU A 88 9.41 -17.02 7.07
CA GLU A 88 10.73 -17.51 6.68
C GLU A 88 11.68 -17.57 7.89
N LEU A 89 11.62 -16.57 8.78
CA LEU A 89 12.36 -16.56 10.04
C LEU A 89 11.85 -17.62 11.05
N GLY A 90 10.59 -18.06 10.91
CA GLY A 90 9.97 -19.04 11.80
C GLY A 90 9.54 -18.46 13.14
N VAL A 91 9.17 -17.17 13.16
CA VAL A 91 8.84 -16.39 14.37
C VAL A 91 7.40 -15.84 14.28
N ASN A 92 6.86 -15.30 15.38
CA ASN A 92 5.52 -14.72 15.33
C ASN A 92 5.55 -13.35 14.66
N LEU A 93 4.40 -12.98 14.10
CA LEU A 93 4.14 -11.64 13.59
C LEU A 93 3.08 -10.96 14.46
N ARG A 94 3.42 -9.82 15.04
CA ARG A 94 2.47 -8.87 15.63
C ARG A 94 2.26 -7.73 14.63
N GLN A 95 1.03 -7.53 14.17
CA GLN A 95 0.69 -6.49 13.22
C GLN A 95 -0.12 -5.38 13.91
N THR A 96 0.22 -4.13 13.60
CA THR A 96 -0.53 -2.92 13.96
C THR A 96 -0.37 -1.87 12.85
N SER A 97 -0.92 -0.67 13.03
CA SER A 97 -0.70 0.48 12.15
C SER A 97 -0.34 1.72 12.96
N GLY A 98 0.33 2.68 12.32
CA GLY A 98 0.71 3.96 12.92
C GLY A 98 -0.46 4.69 13.58
N PRO A 99 -1.60 4.89 12.89
CA PRO A 99 -2.77 5.58 13.46
C PRO A 99 -3.39 4.88 14.67
N VAL A 100 -3.26 3.55 14.79
CA VAL A 100 -3.77 2.78 15.93
C VAL A 100 -2.90 3.01 17.18
N LEU A 101 -1.62 3.36 17.00
CA LEU A 101 -0.69 3.63 18.08
C LEU A 101 -0.73 5.12 18.44
N ASP A 102 -1.82 5.53 19.08
CA ASP A 102 -2.02 6.93 19.48
C ASP A 102 -1.24 7.27 20.76
N ARG A 103 -1.14 6.33 21.71
CA ARG A 103 -0.52 6.58 23.02
C ARG A 103 0.73 5.75 23.28
N PRO A 104 1.70 6.31 24.05
CA PRO A 104 2.86 5.58 24.57
C PRO A 104 2.57 4.19 25.14
N GLY A 105 1.48 4.07 25.90
CA GLY A 105 1.08 2.83 26.56
C GLY A 105 0.72 1.71 25.58
N ASP A 106 0.16 2.04 24.42
CA ASP A 106 -0.25 1.05 23.42
C ASP A 106 0.97 0.40 22.78
N LEU A 107 1.98 1.22 22.42
CA LEU A 107 3.26 0.73 21.93
C LEU A 107 4.01 -0.06 23.01
N ALA A 108 4.05 0.44 24.25
CA ALA A 108 4.69 -0.24 25.37
C ALA A 108 4.09 -1.64 25.61
N ALA A 109 2.76 -1.75 25.59
CA ALA A 109 2.06 -3.01 25.76
C ALA A 109 2.36 -4.00 24.62
N LEU A 110 2.52 -3.53 23.38
CA LEU A 110 2.91 -4.40 22.27
C LEU A 110 4.35 -4.89 22.42
N LEU A 111 5.30 -3.99 22.66
CA LEU A 111 6.73 -4.30 22.75
C LEU A 111 7.04 -5.28 23.89
N THR A 112 6.42 -5.08 25.06
CA THR A 112 6.62 -5.94 26.23
C THR A 112 6.03 -7.35 26.09
N ASN A 113 5.09 -7.54 25.15
CA ASN A 113 4.48 -8.84 24.84
C ASN A 113 5.15 -9.59 23.67
N LEU A 114 6.23 -9.05 23.09
CA LEU A 114 6.99 -9.74 22.04
C LEU A 114 7.81 -10.89 22.63
N GLU A 115 7.85 -12.00 21.90
CA GLU A 115 8.81 -13.07 22.16
C GLU A 115 10.15 -12.80 21.47
N GLU A 116 11.18 -13.53 21.86
CA GLU A 116 12.52 -13.36 21.31
C GLU A 116 12.53 -13.60 19.79
N ASN A 117 13.08 -12.64 19.05
CA ASN A 117 13.14 -12.56 17.59
C ASN A 117 11.79 -12.41 16.88
N ASP A 118 10.69 -12.12 17.59
CA ASP A 118 9.40 -11.85 16.95
C ASP A 118 9.49 -10.63 16.01
N VAL A 119 8.57 -10.60 15.05
CA VAL A 119 8.41 -9.48 14.13
C VAL A 119 7.27 -8.58 14.59
N LEU A 120 7.55 -7.30 14.79
CA LEU A 120 6.55 -6.25 14.94
C LEU A 120 6.38 -5.52 13.60
N PHE A 121 5.22 -5.62 12.98
CA PHE A 121 4.89 -4.91 11.74
C PHE A 121 3.97 -3.71 12.02
N ILE A 122 4.43 -2.51 11.67
CA ILE A 122 3.67 -1.27 11.76
C ILE A 122 3.41 -0.76 10.34
N ASP A 123 2.17 -0.91 9.86
CA ASP A 123 1.74 -0.28 8.61
C ASP A 123 1.50 1.21 8.80
N GLU A 124 1.66 2.01 7.75
CA GLU A 124 1.58 3.47 7.83
C GLU A 124 2.44 4.07 8.97
N ILE A 125 3.66 3.57 9.16
CA ILE A 125 4.55 3.96 10.27
C ILE A 125 4.82 5.47 10.33
N HIS A 126 4.70 6.16 9.19
CA HIS A 126 4.83 7.62 9.10
C HIS A 126 3.70 8.41 9.77
N ARG A 127 2.61 7.73 10.19
CA ARG A 127 1.48 8.33 10.92
C ARG A 127 1.57 8.11 12.43
N LEU A 128 2.69 7.61 12.95
CA LEU A 128 2.93 7.58 14.39
C LEU A 128 2.92 9.01 14.94
N SER A 129 2.36 9.19 16.13
CA SER A 129 2.48 10.47 16.82
C SER A 129 3.95 10.70 17.21
N PRO A 130 4.44 11.96 17.22
CA PRO A 130 5.83 12.24 17.59
C PRO A 130 6.23 11.66 18.95
N VAL A 131 5.29 11.64 19.90
CA VAL A 131 5.51 11.09 21.25
C VAL A 131 5.72 9.57 21.21
N VAL A 132 4.93 8.85 20.40
CA VAL A 132 5.09 7.40 20.24
C VAL A 132 6.36 7.06 19.46
N GLU A 133 6.70 7.86 18.45
CA GLU A 133 7.94 7.72 17.69
C GLU A 133 9.19 7.90 18.56
N GLU A 134 9.21 8.89 19.46
CA GLU A 134 10.33 9.10 20.39
C GLU A 134 10.57 7.91 21.32
N ILE A 135 9.50 7.27 21.78
CA ILE A 135 9.56 6.09 22.65
C ILE A 135 10.08 4.86 21.90
N LEU A 136 9.91 4.83 20.58
CA LEU A 136 10.37 3.72 19.75
C LEU A 136 11.91 3.70 19.63
N TYR A 137 12.61 4.83 19.74
CA TYR A 137 14.07 4.87 19.50
C TYR A 137 14.88 3.99 20.46
N PRO A 138 14.72 4.09 21.79
CA PRO A 138 15.46 3.22 22.72
C PRO A 138 15.11 1.73 22.53
N ALA A 139 13.89 1.42 22.06
CA ALA A 139 13.47 0.06 21.79
C ALA A 139 14.17 -0.52 20.54
N LEU A 140 14.48 0.30 19.54
CA LEU A 140 15.20 -0.11 18.32
C LEU A 140 16.72 -0.14 18.48
N GLU A 141 17.28 0.72 19.34
CA GLU A 141 18.73 0.82 19.53
C GLU A 141 19.24 -0.17 20.58
N ASP A 142 18.61 -0.18 21.74
CA ASP A 142 19.12 -0.83 22.94
C ASP A 142 18.20 -1.94 23.47
N TYR A 143 17.10 -2.24 22.76
CA TYR A 143 16.03 -3.12 23.23
C TYR A 143 15.57 -2.76 24.64
N SER A 144 15.31 -1.47 24.88
CA SER A 144 14.85 -1.01 26.19
C SER A 144 13.75 0.03 26.07
N LEU A 145 12.95 0.16 27.12
CA LEU A 145 11.80 1.05 27.16
C LEU A 145 11.73 1.76 28.50
N ASP A 146 11.68 3.09 28.47
CA ASP A 146 11.50 3.90 29.67
C ASP A 146 10.01 4.21 29.87
N ILE A 147 9.43 3.70 30.96
CA ILE A 147 8.03 3.93 31.31
C ILE A 147 7.94 4.79 32.57
N MET A 148 7.16 5.87 32.50
CA MET A 148 6.80 6.67 33.67
C MET A 148 5.71 5.95 34.49
N ILE A 149 6.03 5.60 35.74
CA ILE A 149 5.09 4.97 36.67
C ILE A 149 4.69 5.98 37.75
N GLY A 150 3.38 6.21 37.86
CA GLY A 150 2.77 7.15 38.82
C GLY A 150 2.44 8.51 38.20
N GLU A 151 1.70 9.33 38.94
CA GLU A 151 1.28 10.68 38.51
C GLU A 151 1.87 11.76 39.43
N GLY A 152 2.10 12.95 38.87
CA GLY A 152 2.56 14.13 39.62
C GLY A 152 4.04 14.06 40.05
N PRO A 153 4.44 14.83 41.08
CA PRO A 153 5.83 14.95 41.51
C PRO A 153 6.48 13.64 42.02
N ALA A 154 5.67 12.61 42.27
CA ALA A 154 6.11 11.29 42.73
C ALA A 154 6.28 10.28 41.58
N ALA A 155 6.00 10.67 40.34
CA ALA A 155 6.20 9.81 39.18
C ALA A 155 7.69 9.48 39.03
N ARG A 156 8.00 8.20 38.77
CA ARG A 156 9.37 7.73 38.56
C ARG A 156 9.47 7.02 37.22
N SER A 157 10.57 7.24 36.51
CA SER A 157 10.89 6.48 35.30
C SER A 157 11.45 5.12 35.70
N VAL A 158 10.93 4.06 35.09
CA VAL A 158 11.44 2.68 35.21
C VAL A 158 11.84 2.20 33.83
N LYS A 159 13.11 1.78 33.70
CA LYS A 159 13.63 1.15 32.50
C LYS A 159 13.26 -0.33 32.48
N LEU A 160 12.64 -0.76 31.39
CA LEU A 160 12.30 -2.16 31.11
C LEU A 160 13.16 -2.68 29.97
N ASP A 161 13.72 -3.85 30.15
CA ASP A 161 14.45 -4.55 29.09
C ASP A 161 13.45 -5.29 28.19
N LEU A 162 13.60 -5.14 26.88
CA LEU A 162 12.83 -5.82 25.86
C LEU A 162 13.61 -7.03 25.33
N LYS A 163 12.89 -8.03 24.85
CA LYS A 163 13.52 -9.11 24.08
C LYS A 163 13.95 -8.57 22.71
N PRO A 164 15.07 -9.05 22.12
CA PRO A 164 15.43 -8.72 20.75
C PRO A 164 14.26 -9.03 19.80
N PHE A 165 13.97 -8.11 18.88
CA PHE A 165 12.85 -8.24 17.94
C PHE A 165 13.18 -7.53 16.62
N THR A 166 12.40 -7.80 15.58
CA THR A 166 12.52 -7.10 14.30
C THR A 166 11.33 -6.18 14.07
N LEU A 167 11.55 -4.86 14.04
CA LEU A 167 10.57 -3.92 13.51
C LEU A 167 10.54 -3.98 11.98
N ILE A 168 9.34 -4.12 11.40
CA ILE A 168 9.08 -3.87 9.99
C ILE A 168 8.14 -2.67 9.88
N GLY A 169 8.64 -1.55 9.37
CA GLY A 169 7.84 -0.37 9.06
C GLY A 169 7.36 -0.39 7.62
N ALA A 170 6.09 -0.07 7.37
CA ALA A 170 5.59 0.15 6.01
C ALA A 170 5.09 1.59 5.80
N THR A 171 5.40 2.15 4.62
CA THR A 171 4.94 3.50 4.22
C THR A 171 4.72 3.59 2.71
N THR A 172 3.98 4.61 2.25
CA THR A 172 3.84 4.91 0.82
C THR A 172 5.12 5.53 0.26
N ARG A 173 5.74 6.44 1.03
CA ARG A 173 6.97 7.16 0.66
C ARG A 173 7.98 7.15 1.81
N ALA A 174 9.22 6.76 1.52
CA ALA A 174 10.31 6.79 2.53
C ALA A 174 10.60 8.21 3.05
N GLY A 175 10.30 9.26 2.27
CA GLY A 175 10.49 10.66 2.67
C GLY A 175 9.47 11.19 3.68
N MET A 176 8.44 10.41 4.03
CA MET A 176 7.48 10.78 5.08
C MET A 176 7.99 10.45 6.49
N LEU A 177 9.03 9.62 6.61
CA LEU A 177 9.64 9.33 7.89
C LEU A 177 10.63 10.44 8.26
N THR A 178 10.75 10.71 9.57
CA THR A 178 11.83 11.53 10.09
C THR A 178 13.18 10.87 9.80
N ASN A 179 14.25 11.66 9.64
CA ASN A 179 15.59 11.10 9.45
C ASN A 179 16.00 10.19 10.62
N PRO A 180 15.79 10.56 11.91
CA PRO A 180 16.10 9.69 13.04
C PRO A 180 15.45 8.30 12.94
N LEU A 181 14.14 8.21 12.67
CA LEU A 181 13.46 6.92 12.54
C LEU A 181 13.94 6.14 11.32
N ARG A 182 14.14 6.82 10.18
CA ARG A 182 14.59 6.17 8.94
C ARG A 182 15.97 5.53 9.09
N ASP A 183 16.88 6.19 9.79
CA ASP A 183 18.27 5.74 9.96
C ASP A 183 18.40 4.51 10.88
N ARG A 184 17.33 4.11 11.58
CA ARG A 184 17.26 2.89 12.40
C ARG A 184 16.88 1.63 11.61
N PHE A 185 16.50 1.77 10.35
CA PHE A 185 16.22 0.62 9.50
C PHE A 185 17.50 0.16 8.80
N GLY A 186 18.05 -0.97 9.25
CA GLY A 186 19.22 -1.60 8.62
C GLY A 186 18.94 -2.15 7.23
N ILE A 187 17.68 -2.48 6.93
CA ILE A 187 17.26 -2.97 5.61
C ILE A 187 16.18 -2.03 5.06
N VAL A 188 16.41 -1.46 3.88
CA VAL A 188 15.44 -0.60 3.20
C VAL A 188 15.09 -1.19 1.85
N ALA A 189 13.83 -1.59 1.67
CA ALA A 189 13.33 -2.22 0.45
C ALA A 189 12.22 -1.38 -0.20
N ARG A 190 12.48 -0.94 -1.44
CA ARG A 190 11.50 -0.26 -2.28
C ARG A 190 10.73 -1.27 -3.10
N LEU A 191 9.40 -1.22 -3.02
CA LEU A 191 8.51 -1.93 -3.93
C LEU A 191 8.12 -1.02 -5.10
N GLU A 192 8.21 -1.57 -6.30
CA GLU A 192 7.89 -0.88 -7.54
C GLU A 192 6.63 -1.44 -8.18
N PHE A 193 6.04 -0.72 -9.13
CA PHE A 193 4.92 -1.27 -9.90
C PHE A 193 5.37 -2.50 -10.70
N TYR A 194 4.51 -3.51 -10.73
CA TYR A 194 4.78 -4.76 -11.41
C TYR A 194 4.59 -4.60 -12.91
N SER A 195 5.42 -5.31 -13.68
CA SER A 195 5.22 -5.44 -15.12
C SER A 195 3.96 -6.24 -15.43
N SER A 196 3.37 -6.03 -16.62
CA SER A 196 2.22 -6.81 -17.07
C SER A 196 2.53 -8.32 -17.13
N ALA A 197 3.77 -8.71 -17.43
CA ALA A 197 4.19 -10.11 -17.43
C ALA A 197 4.21 -10.72 -16.01
N GLU A 198 4.69 -9.98 -15.01
CA GLU A 198 4.64 -10.43 -13.61
C GLU A 198 3.20 -10.51 -13.09
N LEU A 199 2.36 -9.52 -13.40
CA LEU A 199 0.94 -9.54 -13.03
C LEU A 199 0.17 -10.68 -13.71
N THR A 200 0.50 -11.02 -14.95
CA THR A 200 -0.10 -12.17 -15.65
C THR A 200 0.15 -13.45 -14.86
N LYS A 201 1.38 -13.70 -14.40
CA LYS A 201 1.73 -14.85 -13.56
C LYS A 201 0.98 -14.85 -12.23
N ILE A 202 0.83 -13.68 -11.60
CA ILE A 202 0.05 -13.53 -10.36
C ILE A 202 -1.42 -13.89 -10.62
N ILE A 203 -2.01 -13.41 -11.70
CA ILE A 203 -3.40 -13.66 -12.08
C ILE A 203 -3.63 -15.15 -12.38
N GLU A 204 -2.74 -15.80 -13.11
CA GLU A 204 -2.83 -17.24 -13.41
C GLU A 204 -2.76 -18.10 -12.13
N ARG A 205 -1.83 -17.77 -11.22
CA ARG A 205 -1.75 -18.42 -9.91
C ARG A 205 -3.04 -18.20 -9.12
N SER A 206 -3.52 -16.96 -9.04
CA SER A 206 -4.75 -16.63 -8.33
C SER A 206 -5.96 -17.33 -8.95
N ALA A 207 -6.09 -17.40 -10.27
CA ALA A 207 -7.18 -18.09 -10.95
C ALA A 207 -7.21 -19.57 -10.59
N THR A 208 -6.03 -20.20 -10.51
CA THR A 208 -5.88 -21.59 -10.06
C THR A 208 -6.40 -21.77 -8.63
N LEU A 209 -6.01 -20.89 -7.69
CA LEU A 209 -6.49 -20.91 -6.31
C LEU A 209 -8.01 -20.68 -6.19
N LEU A 210 -8.61 -20.03 -7.18
CA LEU A 210 -10.03 -19.73 -7.26
C LEU A 210 -10.85 -20.74 -8.06
N ASN A 211 -10.20 -21.79 -8.58
CA ASN A 211 -10.80 -22.74 -9.52
C ASN A 211 -11.45 -22.05 -10.73
N ALA A 212 -10.90 -20.92 -11.17
CA ALA A 212 -11.36 -20.17 -12.33
C ALA A 212 -10.60 -20.61 -13.58
N GLN A 213 -11.33 -21.00 -14.63
CA GLN A 213 -10.71 -21.31 -15.92
C GLN A 213 -10.33 -20.01 -16.63
N ILE A 214 -9.05 -19.85 -16.96
CA ILE A 214 -8.51 -18.66 -17.61
C ILE A 214 -7.52 -19.05 -18.69
N ASP A 215 -7.56 -18.38 -19.84
CA ASP A 215 -6.53 -18.50 -20.86
C ASP A 215 -5.42 -17.42 -20.68
N PRO A 216 -4.22 -17.61 -21.24
CA PRO A 216 -3.14 -16.64 -21.10
C PRO A 216 -3.48 -15.23 -21.61
N GLN A 217 -4.36 -15.10 -22.61
CA GLN A 217 -4.74 -13.80 -23.16
C GLN A 217 -5.73 -13.06 -22.26
N GLY A 218 -6.65 -13.77 -21.61
CA GLY A 218 -7.55 -13.25 -20.59
C GLY A 218 -6.78 -12.78 -19.36
N ALA A 219 -5.80 -13.57 -18.90
CA ALA A 219 -4.92 -13.16 -17.81
C ALA A 219 -4.11 -11.90 -18.18
N SER A 220 -3.55 -11.84 -19.39
CA SER A 220 -2.80 -10.68 -19.88
C SER A 220 -3.68 -9.42 -20.02
N GLU A 221 -4.93 -9.55 -20.45
CA GLU A 221 -5.86 -8.41 -20.55
C GLU A 221 -6.17 -7.80 -19.18
N ILE A 222 -6.43 -8.65 -18.18
CA ILE A 222 -6.60 -8.21 -16.79
C ILE A 222 -5.32 -7.57 -16.26
N ALA A 223 -4.16 -8.19 -16.51
CA ALA A 223 -2.86 -7.71 -16.06
C ALA A 223 -2.54 -6.30 -16.59
N ARG A 224 -2.84 -6.04 -17.87
CA ARG A 224 -2.61 -4.74 -18.50
C ARG A 224 -3.42 -3.62 -17.85
N ARG A 225 -4.64 -3.93 -17.38
CA ARG A 225 -5.55 -2.97 -16.74
C ARG A 225 -5.44 -2.91 -15.21
N ALA A 226 -4.52 -3.66 -14.62
CA ALA A 226 -4.36 -3.76 -13.18
C ALA A 226 -3.45 -2.69 -12.55
N ARG A 227 -3.07 -1.64 -13.32
CA ARG A 227 -2.28 -0.51 -12.85
C ARG A 227 -0.99 -0.90 -12.11
N GLY A 228 -0.28 -1.91 -12.62
CA GLY A 228 0.97 -2.37 -11.99
C GLY A 228 0.80 -2.98 -10.59
N THR A 229 -0.42 -3.29 -10.15
CA THR A 229 -0.73 -3.54 -8.73
C THR A 229 -1.40 -4.92 -8.51
N PRO A 230 -0.79 -5.84 -7.74
CA PRO A 230 -1.36 -7.16 -7.46
C PRO A 230 -2.74 -7.14 -6.80
N ARG A 231 -2.98 -6.20 -5.86
CA ARG A 231 -4.30 -6.03 -5.23
C ARG A 231 -5.39 -5.73 -6.27
N ILE A 232 -5.11 -4.83 -7.21
CA ILE A 232 -6.05 -4.47 -8.28
C ILE A 232 -6.22 -5.67 -9.22
N ALA A 233 -5.13 -6.33 -9.62
CA ALA A 233 -5.17 -7.52 -10.47
C ALA A 233 -6.10 -8.62 -9.92
N ASN A 234 -5.93 -8.98 -8.65
CA ASN A 234 -6.75 -10.02 -8.01
C ASN A 234 -8.22 -9.59 -7.85
N ARG A 235 -8.47 -8.30 -7.56
CA ARG A 235 -9.83 -7.77 -7.50
C ARG A 235 -10.52 -7.82 -8.86
N LEU A 236 -9.83 -7.40 -9.92
CA LEU A 236 -10.35 -7.46 -11.29
C LEU A 236 -10.59 -8.90 -11.72
N LEU A 237 -9.66 -9.82 -11.45
CA LEU A 237 -9.83 -11.25 -11.73
C LEU A 237 -11.12 -11.79 -11.10
N ARG A 238 -11.40 -11.46 -9.83
CA ARG A 238 -12.64 -11.91 -9.18
C ARG A 238 -13.88 -11.40 -9.93
N ARG A 239 -13.93 -10.10 -10.27
CA ARG A 239 -15.08 -9.52 -10.97
C ARG A 239 -15.25 -10.08 -12.39
N VAL A 240 -14.14 -10.29 -13.11
CA VAL A 240 -14.15 -10.89 -14.44
C VAL A 240 -14.62 -12.35 -14.38
N ARG A 241 -14.21 -13.11 -13.35
CA ARG A 241 -14.72 -14.46 -13.11
C ARG A 241 -16.23 -14.44 -12.89
N ASP A 242 -16.72 -13.60 -11.98
CA ASP A 242 -18.15 -13.49 -11.68
C ASP A 242 -18.95 -13.13 -12.96
N TYR A 243 -18.40 -12.25 -13.81
CA TYR A 243 -18.99 -11.94 -15.13
C TYR A 243 -18.98 -13.16 -16.07
N ALA A 244 -17.86 -13.87 -16.19
CA ALA A 244 -17.72 -15.03 -17.07
C ALA A 244 -18.65 -16.20 -16.69
N GLU A 245 -18.91 -16.39 -15.39
CA GLU A 245 -19.85 -17.39 -14.87
C GLU A 245 -21.31 -17.05 -15.21
N VAL A 246 -21.68 -15.76 -15.18
CA VAL A 246 -23.08 -15.32 -15.39
C VAL A 246 -23.40 -15.04 -16.86
N LYS A 247 -22.45 -14.49 -17.61
CA LYS A 247 -22.67 -13.99 -18.99
C LYS A 247 -21.98 -14.82 -20.06
N GLY A 248 -21.18 -15.81 -19.69
CA GLY A 248 -20.32 -16.57 -20.60
C GLY A 248 -20.38 -18.07 -20.38
N SER A 249 -19.28 -18.73 -20.75
CA SER A 249 -19.07 -20.17 -20.58
C SER A 249 -18.34 -20.54 -19.29
N GLY A 250 -18.08 -19.57 -18.40
CA GLY A 250 -17.22 -19.74 -17.22
C GLY A 250 -15.71 -19.67 -17.51
N VAL A 251 -15.29 -19.56 -18.78
CA VAL A 251 -13.88 -19.41 -19.17
C VAL A 251 -13.53 -17.95 -19.40
N ILE A 252 -12.48 -17.47 -18.72
CA ILE A 252 -11.96 -16.11 -18.85
C ILE A 252 -11.03 -16.06 -20.07
N THR A 253 -11.59 -15.64 -21.21
CA THR A 253 -10.85 -15.32 -22.44
C THR A 253 -10.58 -13.82 -22.54
N LYS A 254 -9.74 -13.41 -23.50
CA LYS A 254 -9.50 -11.97 -23.76
C LYS A 254 -10.78 -11.16 -23.99
N SER A 255 -11.70 -11.65 -24.81
CA SER A 255 -12.95 -10.93 -25.11
C SER A 255 -13.88 -10.87 -23.89
N MET A 256 -13.88 -11.92 -23.07
CA MET A 256 -14.64 -11.96 -21.83
C MET A 256 -14.09 -10.95 -20.81
N ALA A 257 -12.77 -10.93 -20.64
CA ALA A 257 -12.08 -9.97 -19.78
C ALA A 257 -12.33 -8.53 -20.24
N ASP A 258 -12.19 -8.25 -21.54
CA ASP A 258 -12.45 -6.92 -22.12
C ASP A 258 -13.88 -6.44 -21.85
N ALA A 259 -14.89 -7.28 -22.14
CA ALA A 259 -16.30 -6.94 -21.91
C ALA A 259 -16.62 -6.71 -20.43
N ALA A 260 -16.08 -7.57 -19.54
CA ALA A 260 -16.26 -7.43 -18.11
C ALA A 260 -15.58 -6.15 -17.57
N LEU A 261 -14.36 -5.85 -18.00
CA LEU A 261 -13.61 -4.67 -17.56
C LEU A 261 -14.26 -3.38 -18.08
N ALA A 262 -14.78 -3.38 -19.32
CA ALA A 262 -15.57 -2.27 -19.85
C ALA A 262 -16.86 -2.03 -19.04
N MET A 263 -17.56 -3.09 -18.62
CA MET A 263 -18.73 -2.99 -17.74
C MET A 263 -18.37 -2.38 -16.37
N LEU A 264 -17.17 -2.66 -15.87
CA LEU A 264 -16.65 -2.13 -14.60
C LEU A 264 -16.06 -0.72 -14.74
N ASP A 265 -16.24 -0.07 -15.89
CA ASP A 265 -15.73 1.27 -16.13
C ASP A 265 -14.19 1.35 -16.03
N VAL A 266 -13.51 0.26 -16.41
CA VAL A 266 -12.04 0.17 -16.48
C VAL A 266 -11.61 0.21 -17.94
N ASP A 267 -10.96 1.31 -18.31
CA ASP A 267 -10.54 1.56 -19.68
C ASP A 267 -9.36 0.67 -20.12
N PRO A 268 -8.95 0.69 -21.41
CA PRO A 268 -7.82 -0.12 -21.89
C PRO A 268 -6.47 0.18 -21.22
N MET A 269 -6.28 1.35 -20.62
CA MET A 269 -5.09 1.75 -19.87
C MET A 269 -5.16 1.34 -18.39
N GLY A 270 -6.32 0.84 -17.95
CA GLY A 270 -6.58 0.44 -16.56
C GLY A 270 -7.10 1.57 -15.67
N PHE A 271 -7.47 2.71 -16.25
CA PHE A 271 -8.05 3.82 -15.49
C PHE A 271 -9.47 3.48 -15.08
N ASP A 272 -9.73 3.65 -13.79
CA ASP A 272 -11.08 3.56 -13.24
C ASP A 272 -11.79 4.93 -13.31
N VAL A 273 -12.99 5.00 -12.73
CA VAL A 273 -13.81 6.22 -12.70
C VAL A 273 -13.07 7.38 -12.01
N MET A 274 -12.27 7.11 -10.97
CA MET A 274 -11.60 8.16 -10.20
C MET A 274 -10.37 8.69 -10.91
N ASP A 275 -9.60 7.80 -11.54
CA ASP A 275 -8.49 8.20 -12.42
C ASP A 275 -9.00 9.14 -13.53
N ARG A 276 -10.09 8.75 -14.20
CA ARG A 276 -10.70 9.55 -15.27
C ARG A 276 -11.24 10.88 -14.74
N LYS A 277 -11.97 10.89 -13.62
CA LYS A 277 -12.46 12.13 -12.98
C LYS A 277 -11.33 13.10 -12.65
N LEU A 278 -10.20 12.62 -12.12
CA LEU A 278 -9.05 13.44 -11.80
C LEU A 278 -8.46 14.08 -13.07
N LEU A 279 -8.21 13.29 -14.11
CA LEU A 279 -7.66 13.78 -15.38
C LEU A 279 -8.63 14.72 -16.10
N GLU A 280 -9.91 14.37 -16.16
CA GLU A 280 -10.98 15.20 -16.73
C GLU A 280 -11.14 16.53 -15.98
N ALA A 281 -11.03 16.52 -14.65
CA ALA A 281 -11.03 17.75 -13.87
C ALA A 281 -9.87 18.66 -14.28
N ILE A 282 -8.66 18.12 -14.40
CA ILE A 282 -7.48 18.89 -14.85
C ILE A 282 -7.72 19.44 -16.27
N LEU A 283 -8.19 18.60 -17.20
CA LEU A 283 -8.38 18.96 -18.60
C LEU A 283 -9.50 19.99 -18.80
N HIS A 284 -10.67 19.77 -18.20
CA HIS A 284 -11.89 20.54 -18.49
C HIS A 284 -12.17 21.65 -17.47
N LYS A 285 -11.88 21.44 -16.18
CA LYS A 285 -12.12 22.47 -15.14
C LYS A 285 -10.93 23.42 -14.98
N PHE A 286 -9.71 22.93 -15.23
CA PHE A 286 -8.48 23.69 -15.02
C PHE A 286 -7.65 23.90 -16.29
N ASN A 287 -8.23 23.66 -17.48
CA ASN A 287 -7.61 23.90 -18.80
C ASN A 287 -6.23 23.24 -18.99
N GLY A 288 -5.99 22.09 -18.37
CA GLY A 288 -4.70 21.38 -18.40
C GLY A 288 -3.77 21.66 -17.21
N GLY A 289 -4.14 22.56 -16.30
CA GLY A 289 -3.32 23.00 -15.17
C GLY A 289 -2.41 24.20 -15.50
N PRO A 290 -1.51 24.60 -14.58
CA PRO A 290 -1.22 23.97 -13.29
C PRO A 290 -2.34 24.19 -12.27
N VAL A 291 -2.64 23.15 -11.47
CA VAL A 291 -3.64 23.20 -10.40
C VAL A 291 -3.13 22.59 -9.10
N GLY A 292 -3.38 23.25 -7.98
CA GLY A 292 -3.04 22.77 -6.64
C GLY A 292 -3.88 21.56 -6.22
N ILE A 293 -3.32 20.73 -5.33
CA ILE A 293 -3.98 19.49 -4.89
C ILE A 293 -5.29 19.73 -4.17
N ASP A 294 -5.36 20.77 -3.34
CA ASP A 294 -6.56 21.09 -2.56
C ASP A 294 -7.73 21.48 -3.47
N ASN A 295 -7.44 22.18 -4.57
CA ASN A 295 -8.44 22.51 -5.59
C ASN A 295 -8.89 21.26 -6.36
N LEU A 296 -7.99 20.32 -6.63
CA LEU A 296 -8.35 19.05 -7.27
C LEU A 296 -9.21 18.19 -6.36
N ALA A 297 -8.77 18.01 -5.11
CA ALA A 297 -9.50 17.34 -4.04
C ALA A 297 -10.94 17.86 -3.93
N ALA A 298 -11.11 19.19 -3.82
CA ALA A 298 -12.43 19.81 -3.79
C ALA A 298 -13.23 19.60 -5.09
N ALA A 299 -12.58 19.61 -6.26
CA ALA A 299 -13.25 19.49 -7.56
C ALA A 299 -13.76 18.07 -7.87
N ILE A 300 -13.14 17.04 -7.30
CA ILE A 300 -13.56 15.64 -7.49
C ILE A 300 -14.20 15.01 -6.24
N GLY A 301 -14.20 15.72 -5.11
CA GLY A 301 -14.80 15.29 -3.85
C GLY A 301 -13.98 14.21 -3.13
N GLU A 302 -12.65 14.31 -3.17
CA GLU A 302 -11.73 13.34 -2.59
C GLU A 302 -10.75 13.99 -1.62
N GLU A 303 -10.17 13.19 -0.73
CA GLU A 303 -9.11 13.65 0.15
C GLU A 303 -7.78 13.84 -0.59
N ARG A 304 -6.97 14.79 -0.10
CA ARG A 304 -5.64 15.09 -0.63
C ARG A 304 -4.77 13.83 -0.69
N ASP A 305 -4.73 13.07 0.40
CA ASP A 305 -3.83 11.93 0.55
C ASP A 305 -4.25 10.79 -0.39
N THR A 306 -5.55 10.56 -0.59
CA THR A 306 -6.07 9.63 -1.59
C THR A 306 -5.56 9.96 -2.99
N ILE A 307 -5.57 11.23 -3.38
CA ILE A 307 -5.05 11.64 -4.69
C ILE A 307 -3.54 11.40 -4.74
N GLU A 308 -2.77 11.90 -3.76
CA GLU A 308 -1.31 11.85 -3.78
C GLU A 308 -0.72 10.44 -3.70
N ASP A 309 -1.32 9.56 -2.91
CA ASP A 309 -0.77 8.24 -2.57
C ASP A 309 -1.43 7.09 -3.35
N VAL A 310 -2.67 7.26 -3.84
CA VAL A 310 -3.39 6.20 -4.57
C VAL A 310 -3.43 6.47 -6.07
N LEU A 311 -3.86 7.67 -6.50
CA LEU A 311 -4.13 7.96 -7.92
C LEU A 311 -2.87 8.44 -8.66
N GLU A 312 -2.22 9.48 -8.16
CA GLU A 312 -1.10 10.14 -8.83
C GLU A 312 0.08 9.22 -9.14
N PRO A 313 0.50 8.25 -8.29
CA PRO A 313 1.69 7.46 -8.55
C PRO A 313 1.64 6.70 -9.88
N PHE A 314 0.49 6.09 -10.21
CA PHE A 314 0.33 5.36 -11.47
C PHE A 314 0.21 6.33 -12.66
N LEU A 315 -0.59 7.39 -12.53
CA LEU A 315 -0.80 8.38 -13.59
C LEU A 315 0.49 9.11 -13.98
N ILE A 316 1.34 9.43 -13.01
CA ILE A 316 2.66 10.03 -13.24
C ILE A 316 3.59 9.02 -13.91
N GLN A 317 3.63 7.78 -13.43
CA GLN A 317 4.49 6.75 -14.01
C GLN A 317 4.11 6.44 -15.46
N GLN A 318 2.82 6.41 -15.79
CA GLN A 318 2.33 6.22 -17.16
C GLN A 318 2.42 7.48 -18.03
N GLY A 319 2.84 8.62 -17.46
CA GLY A 319 3.07 9.85 -18.20
C GLY A 319 1.82 10.67 -18.53
N TYR A 320 0.69 10.47 -17.83
CA TYR A 320 -0.55 11.22 -18.01
C TYR A 320 -0.63 12.48 -17.16
N LEU A 321 0.10 12.48 -16.04
CA LEU A 321 0.13 13.55 -15.06
C LEU A 321 1.57 13.97 -14.78
N GLN A 322 1.81 15.27 -14.63
CA GLN A 322 3.10 15.78 -14.17
C GLN A 322 2.90 16.70 -12.97
N ARG A 323 3.76 16.55 -11.96
CA ARG A 323 3.85 17.47 -10.82
C ARG A 323 4.87 18.57 -11.13
N THR A 324 4.50 19.82 -10.86
CA THR A 324 5.36 21.00 -10.95
C THR A 324 5.30 21.76 -9.62
N SER A 325 6.21 22.72 -9.41
CA SER A 325 6.18 23.63 -8.25
C SER A 325 4.87 24.41 -8.14
N ARG A 326 4.19 24.68 -9.27
CA ARG A 326 2.92 25.43 -9.33
C ARG A 326 1.67 24.54 -9.22
N GLY A 327 1.83 23.22 -9.25
CA GLY A 327 0.71 22.27 -9.22
C GLY A 327 0.82 21.15 -10.25
N ARG A 328 -0.29 20.45 -10.46
CA ARG A 328 -0.42 19.31 -11.36
C ARG A 328 -0.81 19.79 -12.75
N ILE A 329 -0.20 19.21 -13.79
CA ILE A 329 -0.53 19.49 -15.20
C ILE A 329 -0.82 18.19 -15.95
N ALA A 330 -1.77 18.25 -16.89
CA ALA A 330 -2.05 17.17 -17.82
C ALA A 330 -0.98 17.16 -18.93
N THR A 331 -0.43 16.00 -19.22
CA THR A 331 0.55 15.86 -20.30
C THR A 331 -0.14 15.77 -21.66
N ARG A 332 0.63 15.90 -22.75
CA ARG A 332 0.11 15.67 -24.11
C ARG A 332 -0.57 14.30 -24.28
N GLN A 333 -0.01 13.25 -23.68
CA GLN A 333 -0.58 11.90 -23.73
C GLN A 333 -1.97 11.84 -23.08
N CYS A 334 -2.18 12.62 -22.02
CA CYS A 334 -3.50 12.76 -21.41
C CYS A 334 -4.51 13.39 -22.37
N TYR A 335 -4.18 14.50 -23.02
CA TYR A 335 -5.06 15.10 -24.04
C TYR A 335 -5.41 14.10 -25.15
N GLU A 336 -4.40 13.41 -25.70
CA GLU A 336 -4.59 12.45 -26.79
C GLU A 336 -5.50 11.28 -26.37
N HIS A 337 -5.36 10.79 -25.14
CA HIS A 337 -6.19 9.71 -24.60
C HIS A 337 -7.67 10.11 -24.47
N PHE A 338 -7.96 11.35 -24.07
CA PHE A 338 -9.34 11.87 -24.03
C PHE A 338 -9.82 12.43 -25.39
N GLY A 339 -9.05 12.24 -26.48
CA GLY A 339 -9.42 12.71 -27.82
C GLY A 339 -9.39 14.23 -27.97
N LEU A 340 -8.64 14.93 -27.11
CA LEU A 340 -8.51 16.39 -27.10
C LEU A 340 -7.23 16.83 -27.82
N LYS A 341 -7.26 18.04 -28.40
CA LYS A 341 -6.07 18.65 -29.00
C LYS A 341 -5.21 19.29 -27.90
N ALA A 342 -3.99 18.80 -27.73
CA ALA A 342 -3.04 19.42 -26.82
C ALA A 342 -2.71 20.87 -27.24
N PRO A 343 -2.57 21.82 -26.29
CA PRO A 343 -2.16 23.18 -26.59
C PRO A 343 -0.79 23.19 -27.29
N SER A 344 -0.63 24.04 -28.31
CA SER A 344 0.53 24.05 -29.21
C SER A 344 1.85 24.53 -28.58
N ASN A 345 1.90 24.80 -27.28
CA ASN A 345 3.09 25.27 -26.56
C ASN A 345 3.35 24.44 -25.31
N SER A 346 4.03 23.30 -25.47
CA SER A 346 4.61 22.55 -24.35
C SER A 346 6.05 22.13 -24.64
N THR A 347 6.80 23.00 -25.32
CA THR A 347 8.26 23.00 -25.35
C THR A 347 8.69 24.29 -24.63
N ASN A 348 9.41 24.13 -23.52
CA ASN A 348 9.80 25.15 -22.53
C ASN A 348 8.74 25.51 -21.48
N LEU A 349 8.57 24.62 -20.51
CA LEU A 349 8.28 25.03 -19.14
C LEU A 349 9.54 24.77 -18.32
N ASP A 350 10.37 25.81 -18.22
CA ASP A 350 11.34 26.13 -17.17
C ASP A 350 12.21 24.97 -16.64
N LEU A 351 13.34 24.78 -17.32
CA LEU A 351 14.58 24.20 -16.77
C LEU A 351 15.48 25.28 -16.13
N LEU A 352 14.92 26.41 -15.68
CA LEU A 352 15.66 27.48 -15.01
C LEU A 352 14.81 28.05 -13.86
N ASP A 353 14.95 27.45 -12.68
CA ASP A 353 15.49 28.07 -11.46
C ASP A 353 15.35 27.13 -10.25
#